data_AF-A0A284R4I9-F1
#
_entry.id   AF-A0A284R4I9-F1
#
_cell.length_a   1.000
_cell.length_b   1.000
_cell.length_c   1.000
_cell.angle_alpha   90.00
_cell.angle_beta   90.00
_cell.angle_gamma   90.00
#
_symmetry.space_group_name_H-M   'P 1'
#
loop_
_entity.id
_entity.type
_entity.pdbx_description
1 polymer ?
#
loop_
_entity_poly.entity_id
_entity_poly.type
_entity_poly.pdbx_seq_one_letter_code
_entity_poly.pdbx_strand_id
1 'polypeptide(L)'
;MHMYHKEQEKGAGEKKKGLYGVCLEMEELCWKEDWIRIHLDKQTLSKWIKRVKSQARSNAEQSKLTTKEEETLINYALKIACQGFPLDLRQIQDIANKILDACLGDAAKPVEKN
;
A
#
# COMPACT_ATOMS: atom_id res chain seq x y z
N MET A 1 4.80 -1.00 17.23
CA MET A 1 5.27 -2.40 17.39
C MET A 1 5.97 -2.62 18.73
N HIS A 2 7.02 -1.85 19.06
CA HIS A 2 7.75 -1.98 20.33
C HIS A 2 6.84 -1.84 21.57
N MET A 3 5.92 -0.85 21.57
CA MET A 3 4.93 -0.66 22.65
C MET A 3 3.96 -1.84 22.82
N TYR A 4 3.42 -2.41 21.72
CA TYR A 4 2.51 -3.57 21.82
C TYR A 4 3.24 -4.82 22.31
N HIS A 5 4.46 -5.07 21.83
CA HIS A 5 5.26 -6.21 22.30
C HIS A 5 5.61 -6.08 23.79
N LYS A 6 6.06 -4.89 24.22
CA LYS A 6 6.34 -4.57 25.62
C LYS A 6 5.10 -4.70 26.52
N GLU A 7 3.91 -4.37 26.02
CA GLU A 7 2.64 -4.57 26.71
C GLU A 7 2.25 -6.05 26.82
N GLN A 8 2.57 -6.87 25.80
CA GLN A 8 2.33 -8.32 25.82
C GLN A 8 3.31 -9.08 26.73
N GLU A 9 4.49 -8.52 26.98
CA GLU A 9 5.52 -9.05 27.89
C GLU A 9 5.18 -8.85 29.38
N LYS A 10 4.13 -8.09 29.71
CA LYS A 10 3.65 -7.95 31.09
C LYS A 10 3.31 -9.30 31.71
N GLY A 11 3.66 -9.46 32.99
CA GLY A 11 3.48 -10.70 33.74
C GLY A 11 2.01 -11.13 33.87
N ALA A 12 1.77 -12.41 34.13
CA ALA A 12 0.43 -13.03 34.18
C ALA A 12 -0.54 -12.42 35.22
N GLY A 13 -0.06 -11.56 36.13
CA GLY A 13 -0.86 -10.83 37.13
C GLY A 13 -1.24 -9.39 36.74
N GLU A 14 -0.72 -8.85 35.64
CA GLU A 14 -1.03 -7.48 35.19
C GLU A 14 -2.10 -7.48 34.09
N LYS A 15 -3.08 -6.57 34.18
CA LYS A 15 -4.08 -6.38 33.12
C LYS A 15 -3.40 -5.88 31.86
N LYS A 16 -3.21 -6.77 30.89
CA LYS A 16 -2.67 -6.44 29.56
C LYS A 16 -3.67 -5.60 28.78
N LYS A 17 -3.21 -4.50 28.20
CA LYS A 17 -4.04 -3.74 27.25
C LYS A 17 -4.19 -4.51 25.94
N GLY A 18 -5.41 -4.55 25.42
CA GLY A 18 -5.68 -5.05 24.08
C GLY A 18 -5.22 -4.06 23.00
N LEU A 19 -5.27 -4.48 21.73
CA LEU A 19 -4.86 -3.67 20.58
C LEU A 19 -5.44 -2.26 20.57
N TYR A 20 -6.73 -2.12 20.88
CA TYR A 20 -7.40 -0.82 20.93
C TYR A 20 -6.85 0.09 22.03
N GLY A 21 -6.56 -0.46 23.21
CA GLY A 21 -5.98 0.30 24.32
C GLY A 21 -4.57 0.80 23.99
N VAL A 22 -3.79 0.00 23.24
CA VAL A 22 -2.48 0.42 22.74
C VAL A 22 -2.60 1.50 21.66
N CYS A 23 -3.59 1.41 20.76
CA CYS A 23 -3.84 2.48 19.79
C CYS A 23 -4.13 3.82 20.48
N LEU A 24 -5.07 3.84 21.43
CA LEU A 24 -5.43 5.07 22.15
C LEU A 24 -4.24 5.69 22.89
N GLU A 25 -3.43 4.86 23.55
CA GLU A 25 -2.23 5.34 24.25
C GLU A 25 -1.21 5.94 23.28
N MET A 26 -1.03 5.34 22.09
CA MET A 26 -0.16 5.90 21.06
C MET A 26 -0.70 7.21 20.48
N GLU A 27 -2.01 7.30 20.23
CA GLU A 27 -2.65 8.55 19.78
C GLU A 27 -2.46 9.66 20.82
N GLU A 28 -2.64 9.36 22.10
CA GLU A 28 -2.47 10.33 23.19
C GLU A 28 -1.01 10.76 23.36
N LEU A 29 -0.06 9.85 23.18
CA LEU A 29 1.38 10.17 23.20
C LEU A 29 1.76 11.09 22.05
N CYS A 30 1.33 10.80 20.81
CA CYS A 30 1.58 11.68 19.66
C CYS A 30 0.95 13.07 19.83
N TRP A 31 -0.22 13.15 20.47
CA TRP A 31 -0.82 14.44 20.80
C TRP A 31 0.00 15.21 21.84
N LYS A 32 0.56 14.54 22.85
CA LYS A 32 1.37 15.18 23.91
C LYS A 32 2.76 15.62 23.42
N GLU A 33 3.38 14.84 22.54
CA GLU A 33 4.75 15.07 22.09
C GLU A 33 4.80 16.00 20.88
N ASP A 34 4.01 15.70 19.84
CA ASP A 34 4.09 16.38 18.55
C ASP A 34 2.95 17.37 18.31
N TRP A 35 1.93 17.38 19.19
CA TRP A 35 0.66 18.11 18.97
C TRP A 35 -0.05 17.72 17.67
N ILE A 36 0.22 16.51 17.17
CA ILE A 36 -0.42 15.97 15.97
C ILE A 36 -1.49 14.97 16.40
N ARG A 37 -2.72 15.23 15.97
CA ARG A 37 -3.83 14.31 16.21
C ARG A 37 -3.84 13.23 15.13
N ILE A 38 -3.31 12.06 15.49
CA ILE A 38 -3.37 10.87 14.63
C ILE A 38 -4.52 9.96 15.06
N HIS A 39 -5.08 9.23 14.09
CA HIS A 39 -5.99 8.12 14.38
C HIS A 39 -5.36 6.81 13.93
N LEU A 40 -5.25 5.85 14.85
CA LEU A 40 -4.66 4.53 14.67
C LEU A 40 -5.76 3.48 14.66
N ASP A 41 -6.15 3.06 13.46
CA ASP A 41 -7.08 1.95 13.31
C ASP A 41 -6.48 0.63 13.86
N LYS A 42 -7.29 -0.07 14.66
CA LYS A 42 -6.89 -1.34 15.30
C LYS A 42 -6.59 -2.44 14.28
N GLN A 43 -7.25 -2.45 13.12
CA GLN A 43 -7.00 -3.47 12.11
C GLN A 43 -5.65 -3.24 11.44
N THR A 44 -5.30 -1.98 11.22
CA THR A 44 -3.98 -1.58 10.73
C THR A 44 -2.88 -2.07 11.67
N LEU A 45 -3.02 -1.83 12.99
CA LEU A 45 -2.06 -2.36 13.97
C LEU A 45 -2.02 -3.90 13.97
N SER A 46 -3.16 -4.56 13.88
CA SER A 46 -3.25 -6.03 13.82
C SER A 46 -2.57 -6.62 12.59
N LYS A 47 -2.80 -6.03 11.40
CA LYS A 47 -2.18 -6.43 10.14
C LYS A 47 -0.66 -6.28 10.18
N TRP A 48 -0.19 -5.18 10.77
CA TRP A 48 1.24 -4.93 10.98
C TRP A 48 1.90 -5.94 11.91
N ILE A 49 1.28 -6.29 13.04
CA ILE A 49 1.78 -7.32 13.96
C ILE A 49 1.88 -8.68 13.26
N LYS A 50 0.88 -9.01 12.45
CA LYS A 50 0.85 -10.24 11.63
C LYS A 50 1.81 -10.19 10.43
N ARG A 51 2.60 -9.12 10.27
CA ARG A 51 3.51 -8.88 9.14
C ARG A 51 2.82 -9.04 7.78
N VAL A 52 1.53 -8.71 7.71
CA VAL A 52 0.79 -8.68 6.45
C VAL A 52 1.44 -7.62 5.56
N LYS A 53 1.76 -8.00 4.32
CA LYS A 53 2.35 -7.06 3.36
C LYS A 53 1.38 -5.89 3.13
N SER A 54 1.91 -4.68 3.02
CA SER A 54 1.09 -3.55 2.61
C SER A 54 0.56 -3.80 1.19
N GLN A 55 -0.57 -3.20 0.85
CA GLN A 55 -1.12 -3.30 -0.50
C GLN A 55 -0.10 -2.83 -1.53
N ALA A 56 0.61 -1.73 -1.26
CA ALA A 56 1.68 -1.23 -2.13
C ALA A 56 2.79 -2.27 -2.37
N ARG A 57 3.24 -2.96 -1.32
CA ARG A 57 4.27 -4.00 -1.44
C ARG A 57 3.75 -5.24 -2.18
N SER A 58 2.52 -5.65 -1.89
CA SER A 58 1.87 -6.76 -2.58
C SER A 58 1.71 -6.46 -4.08
N ASN A 59 1.27 -5.24 -4.41
CA ASN A 59 1.11 -4.79 -5.79
C ASN A 59 2.46 -4.71 -6.51
N ALA A 60 3.51 -4.21 -5.86
CA ALA A 60 4.85 -4.15 -6.45
C ALA A 60 5.42 -5.56 -6.77
N GLU A 61 5.19 -6.54 -5.89
CA GLU A 61 5.59 -7.94 -6.14
C GLU A 61 4.78 -8.61 -7.26
N GLN A 62 3.55 -8.14 -7.50
CA GLN A 62 2.66 -8.65 -8.54
C GLN A 62 2.69 -7.83 -9.84
N SER A 63 3.43 -6.72 -9.86
CA SER A 63 3.45 -5.86 -11.04
C SER A 63 4.12 -6.56 -12.21
N LYS A 64 3.46 -6.51 -13.36
CA LYS A 64 3.98 -7.05 -14.62
C LYS A 64 4.91 -6.05 -15.32
N LEU A 65 4.78 -4.77 -14.99
CA LEU A 65 5.60 -3.70 -15.56
C LEU A 65 6.75 -3.37 -14.60
N THR A 66 7.89 -3.02 -15.17
CA THR A 66 8.97 -2.41 -14.42
C THR A 66 8.58 -0.99 -13.99
N THR A 67 9.19 -0.47 -12.93
CA THR A 67 8.95 0.90 -12.44
C THR A 67 9.09 1.94 -13.57
N LYS A 68 10.06 1.76 -14.46
CA LYS A 68 10.29 2.64 -15.60
C LYS A 68 9.15 2.61 -16.63
N GLU A 69 8.59 1.43 -16.89
CA GLU A 69 7.46 1.26 -17.81
C GLU A 69 6.18 1.84 -17.22
N GLU A 70 5.94 1.63 -15.92
CA GLU A 70 4.82 2.26 -15.20
C GLU A 70 4.92 3.78 -15.24
N GLU A 71 6.09 4.36 -14.95
CA GLU A 71 6.31 5.81 -15.04
C GLU A 71 6.08 6.35 -16.45
N THR A 72 6.52 5.62 -17.48
CA THR A 72 6.30 6.00 -18.87
C THR A 72 4.81 6.01 -19.22
N LEU A 73 4.07 4.99 -18.79
CA LEU A 73 2.63 4.89 -19.00
C LEU A 73 1.87 6.02 -18.27
N ILE A 74 2.23 6.31 -17.02
CA ILE A 74 1.62 7.40 -16.23
C ILE A 74 1.88 8.75 -16.90
N ASN A 75 3.13 9.02 -17.30
CA ASN A 75 3.48 10.27 -17.97
C ASN A 75 2.74 10.44 -19.30
N TYR A 76 2.58 9.36 -20.06
CA TYR A 76 1.78 9.37 -21.27
C TYR A 76 0.30 9.67 -20.98
N ALA A 77 -0.31 8.96 -20.01
CA ALA A 77 -1.70 9.18 -19.62
C ALA A 77 -1.95 10.62 -19.13
N LEU A 78 -1.05 11.18 -18.31
CA LEU A 78 -1.11 12.56 -17.86
C LEU A 78 -1.01 13.56 -19.01
N LYS A 79 -0.08 13.33 -19.96
CA LYS A 79 0.06 14.18 -21.14
C LYS A 79 -1.22 14.23 -21.97
N ILE A 80 -1.84 13.07 -22.21
CA ILE A 80 -3.08 12.95 -22.99
C ILE A 80 -4.27 13.56 -22.24
N ALA A 81 -4.35 13.37 -20.91
CA ALA A 81 -5.33 14.03 -20.06
C ALA A 81 -5.20 15.56 -20.07
N CYS A 82 -3.97 16.10 -20.00
CA CYS A 82 -3.71 17.54 -20.11
C CYS A 82 -4.14 18.13 -21.46
N GLN A 83 -4.24 17.32 -22.51
CA GLN A 83 -4.77 17.72 -23.82
C GLN A 83 -6.31 17.66 -23.89
N GLY A 84 -6.98 17.35 -22.79
CA GLY A 84 -8.44 17.27 -22.71
C GLY A 84 -9.03 15.90 -23.03
N PHE A 85 -8.20 14.87 -23.21
CA PHE A 85 -8.64 13.52 -23.55
C PHE A 85 -8.10 12.52 -22.54
N PRO A 86 -8.65 12.42 -21.31
CA PRO A 86 -8.19 11.44 -20.35
C PRO A 86 -8.39 10.01 -20.90
N LEU A 87 -7.38 9.16 -20.73
CA LEU A 87 -7.48 7.76 -21.12
C LEU A 87 -8.42 7.01 -20.17
N ASP A 88 -9.27 6.14 -20.72
CA ASP A 88 -10.03 5.20 -19.92
C ASP A 88 -9.16 4.01 -19.47
N LEU A 89 -9.69 3.20 -18.54
CA LEU A 89 -8.97 2.04 -18.01
C LEU A 89 -8.61 1.02 -19.10
N ARG A 90 -9.46 0.86 -20.11
CA ARG A 90 -9.24 -0.10 -21.21
C ARG A 90 -8.09 0.36 -22.09
N GLN A 91 -8.02 1.65 -22.40
CA GLN A 91 -6.93 2.24 -23.18
C GLN A 91 -5.60 2.14 -22.43
N ILE A 92 -5.59 2.42 -21.13
CA ILE A 92 -4.39 2.25 -20.29
C ILE A 92 -3.93 0.79 -20.31
N GLN A 93 -4.86 -0.16 -20.20
CA GLN A 93 -4.57 -1.60 -20.28
C GLN A 93 -4.02 -2.01 -21.65
N ASP A 94 -4.60 -1.52 -22.75
CA ASP A 94 -4.14 -1.81 -24.10
C ASP A 94 -2.71 -1.28 -24.32
N ILE A 95 -2.39 -0.11 -23.78
CA ILE A 95 -1.03 0.45 -23.86
C ILE A 95 -0.06 -0.35 -22.99
N ALA A 96 -0.46 -0.73 -21.77
CA ALA A 96 0.34 -1.59 -20.91
C ALA A 96 0.68 -2.93 -21.57
N ASN A 97 -0.31 -3.56 -22.22
CA ASN A 97 -0.10 -4.80 -22.98
C ASN A 97 0.87 -4.60 -24.15
N LYS A 98 0.75 -3.49 -24.90
CA LYS A 98 1.71 -3.16 -25.98
C LYS A 98 3.14 -2.99 -25.47
N ILE A 99 3.32 -2.40 -24.28
CA ILE A 99 4.64 -2.27 -23.65
C ILE A 99 5.19 -3.66 -23.31
N LEU A 100 4.36 -4.53 -22.71
CA LEU A 100 4.74 -5.91 -22.38
C LEU A 100 5.10 -6.72 -23.63
N ASP A 101 4.30 -6.62 -24.69
CA ASP A 101 4.56 -7.30 -25.97
C ASP A 101 5.87 -6.81 -26.61
N ALA A 102 6.16 -5.51 -26.54
CA ALA A 102 7.39 -4.94 -27.08
C ALA A 102 8.64 -5.40 -26.30
N CYS A 103 8.54 -5.62 -24.99
CA CYS A 103 9.67 -6.02 -24.15
C CYS A 103 9.88 -7.55 -24.07
N LEU A 104 8.79 -8.34 -24.11
CA LEU A 104 8.82 -9.79 -23.87
C LEU A 104 8.42 -10.63 -25.09
N GLY A 105 7.89 -10.03 -26.16
CA GLY A 105 7.41 -10.75 -27.34
C GLY A 105 6.36 -11.80 -26.99
N ASP A 106 6.48 -13.00 -27.58
CA ASP A 106 5.53 -14.11 -27.41
C ASP A 106 5.46 -14.68 -25.98
N ALA A 107 6.36 -14.28 -25.08
CA ALA A 107 6.34 -14.67 -23.67
C ALA A 107 5.49 -13.73 -22.80
N ALA A 108 4.95 -12.64 -23.36
CA ALA A 108 4.13 -11.68 -22.63
C ALA A 108 2.79 -12.31 -22.20
N LYS A 109 2.49 -12.25 -20.90
CA LYS A 109 1.15 -12.57 -20.37
C LYS A 109 0.34 -11.27 -20.26
N PRO A 110 -0.81 -11.17 -20.94
CA PRO A 110 -1.60 -9.93 -20.93
C PRO A 110 -2.01 -9.56 -19.52
N VAL A 111 -2.13 -8.26 -19.23
CA VAL A 111 -2.76 -7.77 -18.00
C VAL A 111 -4.23 -8.23 -18.04
N GLU A 112 -4.62 -9.15 -17.17
CA GLU A 112 -5.98 -9.71 -17.13
C GLU A 112 -6.92 -8.78 -16.33
N LYS A 113 -8.23 -8.86 -16.61
CA LYS A 113 -9.25 -8.16 -15.82
C LYS A 113 -9.41 -8.87 -14.47
N ASN A 114 -9.24 -8.13 -13.38
CA ASN A 114 -9.76 -8.53 -12.06
C ASN A 114 -11.26 -8.31 -11.98
#